data_AF-A0A6P4F5T2-F1
#
_entry.id   AF-A0A6P4F5T2-F1
#
_cell.length_a   1.000
_cell.length_b   1.000
_cell.length_c   1.000
_cell.angle_alpha   90.00
_cell.angle_beta   90.00
_cell.angle_gamma   90.00
#
_symmetry.space_group_name_H-M   'P 1'
#
loop_
_entity.id
_entity.type
_entity.pdbx_description
1 polymer ?
#
loop_
_entity_poly.entity_id
_entity_poly.type
_entity_poly.pdbx_seq_one_letter_code
_entity_poly.pdbx_strand_id
1 'polypeptide(L)'
;MAPVRGNSLYQGVYGALRTLLHLTAAVQFSYGIYYDFTYVEFPTSGPEMRIHHPWGGKFKYLTFLDAIIQALYYIVSLVNDFVGTNELTPKKPPAVRRFKDWLMATLAFPVAINVGVTFWTLYAIDRELVFPKVLDPVFPSWLNHVLHTNIVVFIVLELFISYRSYPKRSHGLAVLTIFMGSYLVWIHIVKHYSGVYVYPVLEVLQLPQRILFFVVVVGFTLSLYLLGEFLNNTVWAKEVKLAKRKSN
;
A
#
# COMPACT_ATOMS: atom_id res chain seq x y z
N MET A 1 31.32 26.03 -25.83
CA MET A 1 31.34 25.25 -24.57
C MET A 1 30.82 23.86 -24.87
N ALA A 2 31.66 22.82 -24.72
CA ALA A 2 31.23 21.44 -24.89
C ALA A 2 30.26 21.05 -23.76
N PRO A 3 29.19 20.29 -24.03
CA PRO A 3 28.31 19.79 -22.97
C PRO A 3 29.11 18.80 -22.13
N VAL A 4 29.15 19.06 -20.81
CA VAL A 4 29.76 18.16 -19.82
C VAL A 4 29.13 16.77 -19.97
N ARG A 5 29.89 15.80 -20.49
CA ARG A 5 29.54 14.36 -20.60
C ARG A 5 29.56 13.68 -19.22
N GLY A 6 28.95 14.29 -18.22
CA GLY A 6 28.80 13.74 -16.88
C GLY A 6 27.32 13.65 -16.54
N ASN A 7 26.60 12.65 -17.05
CA ASN A 7 25.30 12.24 -16.49
C ASN A 7 24.62 11.01 -17.13
N SER A 8 25.03 10.52 -18.31
CA SER A 8 24.28 9.44 -18.98
C SER A 8 24.38 8.10 -18.24
N LEU A 9 25.55 7.76 -17.70
CA LEU A 9 25.76 6.51 -16.97
C LEU A 9 24.97 6.49 -15.65
N TYR A 10 25.01 7.58 -14.87
CA TYR A 10 24.26 7.71 -13.62
C TYR A 10 22.75 7.69 -13.84
N GLN A 11 22.26 8.35 -14.89
CA GLN A 11 20.85 8.27 -15.29
C GLN A 11 20.45 6.86 -15.75
N GLY A 12 21.34 6.16 -16.46
CA GLY A 12 21.13 4.76 -16.87
C GLY A 12 21.07 3.80 -15.68
N VAL A 13 22.01 3.89 -14.74
CA VAL A 13 22.05 3.06 -13.53
C VAL A 13 20.83 3.31 -12.64
N TYR A 14 20.47 4.58 -12.42
CA TYR A 14 19.29 4.92 -11.62
C TYR A 14 17.98 4.45 -12.27
N GLY A 15 17.89 4.56 -13.60
CA GLY A 15 16.78 4.00 -14.37
C GLY A 15 16.67 2.48 -14.22
N ALA A 16 17.79 1.76 -14.35
CA ALA A 16 17.83 0.31 -14.19
C ALA A 16 17.44 -0.14 -12.78
N LEU A 17 17.96 0.52 -11.74
CA LEU A 17 17.60 0.21 -10.34
C LEU A 17 16.11 0.41 -10.08
N ARG A 18 15.52 1.49 -10.59
CA ARG A 18 14.07 1.73 -10.51
C ARG A 18 13.29 0.62 -11.19
N THR A 19 13.65 0.25 -12.41
CA THR A 19 12.95 -0.82 -13.14
C THR A 19 13.10 -2.17 -12.47
N LEU A 20 14.27 -2.49 -11.89
CA LEU A 20 14.47 -3.69 -11.09
C LEU A 20 13.61 -3.69 -9.82
N LEU A 21 13.50 -2.56 -9.12
CA LEU A 21 12.61 -2.42 -7.96
C LEU A 21 11.15 -2.69 -8.35
N HIS A 22 10.66 -2.02 -9.40
CA HIS A 22 9.29 -2.20 -9.87
C HIS A 22 9.01 -3.64 -10.31
N LEU A 23 9.93 -4.27 -11.04
CA LEU A 23 9.79 -5.67 -11.47
C LEU A 23 9.75 -6.62 -10.27
N THR A 24 10.68 -6.46 -9.33
CA THR A 24 10.76 -7.29 -8.12
C THR A 24 9.48 -7.16 -7.29
N ALA A 25 9.03 -5.93 -7.06
CA ALA A 25 7.81 -5.65 -6.31
C ALA A 25 6.57 -6.22 -7.01
N ALA A 26 6.44 -6.00 -8.32
CA ALA A 26 5.32 -6.53 -9.10
C ALA A 26 5.26 -8.06 -9.01
N VAL A 27 6.39 -8.75 -9.23
CA VAL A 27 6.45 -10.22 -9.13
C VAL A 27 6.12 -10.67 -7.71
N GLN A 28 6.73 -10.07 -6.69
CA GLN A 28 6.54 -10.50 -5.30
C GLN A 28 5.09 -10.33 -4.84
N PHE A 29 4.47 -9.15 -5.07
CA PHE A 29 3.11 -8.92 -4.61
C PHE A 29 2.09 -9.72 -5.43
N SER A 30 2.27 -9.84 -6.75
CA SER A 30 1.41 -10.72 -7.56
C SER A 30 1.52 -12.18 -7.14
N TYR A 31 2.73 -12.67 -6.85
CA TYR A 31 2.92 -14.02 -6.35
C TYR A 31 2.35 -14.22 -4.95
N GLY A 32 2.51 -13.24 -4.05
CA GLY A 32 1.92 -13.27 -2.70
C GLY A 32 0.39 -13.35 -2.74
N ILE A 33 -0.26 -12.55 -3.61
CA ILE A 33 -1.70 -12.62 -3.83
C ILE A 33 -2.11 -13.98 -4.37
N TYR A 34 -1.43 -14.46 -5.41
CA TYR A 34 -1.70 -15.78 -5.99
C TYR A 34 -1.58 -16.88 -4.93
N TYR A 35 -0.51 -16.87 -4.15
CA TYR A 35 -0.27 -17.88 -3.13
C TYR A 35 -1.33 -17.83 -2.02
N ASP A 36 -1.64 -16.65 -1.48
CA ASP A 36 -2.69 -16.50 -0.45
C ASP A 36 -4.06 -16.96 -0.98
N PHE A 37 -4.37 -16.64 -2.23
CA PHE A 37 -5.64 -17.00 -2.83
C PHE A 37 -5.75 -18.51 -3.14
N THR A 38 -4.65 -19.15 -3.56
CA THR A 38 -4.66 -20.53 -4.05
C THR A 38 -4.30 -21.57 -3.00
N TYR A 39 -3.36 -21.27 -2.08
CA TYR A 39 -2.79 -22.27 -1.18
C TYR A 39 -3.07 -22.04 0.30
N VAL A 40 -3.47 -20.83 0.71
CA VAL A 40 -3.78 -20.55 2.12
C VAL A 40 -5.25 -20.84 2.39
N GLU A 41 -5.51 -21.96 3.04
CA GLU A 41 -6.85 -22.37 3.48
C GLU A 41 -6.99 -22.20 4.99
N PHE A 42 -7.94 -21.35 5.41
CA PHE A 42 -8.24 -21.19 6.84
C PHE A 42 -9.13 -22.32 7.34
N PRO A 43 -9.00 -22.76 8.60
CA PRO A 43 -9.88 -23.77 9.18
C PRO A 43 -11.36 -23.39 9.06
N THR A 44 -12.15 -24.24 8.40
CA THR A 44 -13.59 -24.04 8.17
C THR A 44 -14.48 -24.81 9.15
N SER A 45 -13.88 -25.51 10.11
CA SER A 45 -14.57 -26.33 11.10
C SER A 45 -13.92 -26.21 12.48
N GLY A 46 -14.69 -26.49 13.53
CA GLY A 46 -14.21 -26.45 14.91
C GLY A 46 -14.26 -25.06 15.56
N PRO A 47 -13.78 -24.92 16.81
CA PRO A 47 -13.81 -23.65 17.55
C PRO A 47 -13.03 -22.53 16.84
N GLU A 48 -12.06 -22.89 16.01
CA GLU A 48 -11.20 -21.99 15.23
C GLU A 48 -11.95 -21.26 14.11
N MET A 49 -13.07 -21.83 13.62
CA MET A 49 -13.93 -21.18 12.61
C MET A 49 -14.50 -19.84 13.09
N ARG A 50 -14.69 -19.69 14.41
CA ARG A 50 -15.16 -18.41 15.00
C ARG A 50 -14.12 -17.30 14.87
N ILE A 51 -12.86 -17.64 14.65
CA ILE A 51 -11.76 -16.70 14.46
C ILE A 51 -11.69 -16.27 12.99
N HIS A 52 -11.94 -17.19 12.05
CA HIS A 52 -11.88 -16.91 10.61
C HIS A 52 -13.03 -17.54 9.81
N HIS A 53 -14.23 -16.96 9.91
CA HIS A 53 -15.38 -17.41 9.13
C HIS A 53 -15.17 -17.22 7.61
N PRO A 54 -15.53 -18.18 6.73
CA PRO A 54 -15.20 -18.14 5.30
C PRO A 54 -15.91 -17.00 4.52
N TRP A 55 -17.02 -16.47 5.02
CA TRP A 55 -17.75 -15.37 4.38
C TRP A 55 -16.86 -14.15 4.14
N GLY A 56 -16.98 -13.56 2.95
CA GLY A 56 -16.13 -12.44 2.50
C GLY A 56 -14.75 -12.86 1.97
N GLY A 57 -14.37 -14.15 2.11
CA GLY A 57 -13.15 -14.72 1.56
C GLY A 57 -11.89 -13.95 2.00
N LYS A 58 -10.91 -13.83 1.10
CA LYS A 58 -9.68 -13.04 1.31
C LYS A 58 -9.93 -11.53 1.21
N PHE A 59 -10.93 -11.11 0.45
CA PHE A 59 -11.28 -9.70 0.22
C PHE A 59 -11.83 -8.97 1.45
N LYS A 60 -12.12 -9.67 2.55
CA LYS A 60 -12.46 -9.04 3.83
C LYS A 60 -11.25 -8.40 4.52
N TYR A 61 -10.03 -8.85 4.25
CA TYR A 61 -8.82 -8.33 4.88
C TYR A 61 -8.27 -7.13 4.12
N LEU A 62 -8.01 -6.03 4.84
CA LEU A 62 -7.41 -4.82 4.28
C LEU A 62 -6.01 -5.12 3.73
N THR A 63 -5.28 -6.01 4.40
CA THR A 63 -4.00 -6.56 3.94
C THR A 63 -4.07 -7.13 2.52
N PHE A 64 -5.10 -7.92 2.20
CA PHE A 64 -5.25 -8.50 0.87
C PHE A 64 -5.61 -7.43 -0.18
N LEU A 65 -6.48 -6.48 0.20
CA LEU A 65 -6.81 -5.33 -0.66
C LEU A 65 -5.59 -4.44 -0.92
N ASP A 66 -4.77 -4.19 0.10
CA ASP A 66 -3.52 -3.43 -0.04
C ASP A 66 -2.53 -4.17 -0.93
N ALA A 67 -2.36 -5.49 -0.78
CA ALA A 67 -1.51 -6.26 -1.67
C ALA A 67 -1.92 -6.12 -3.14
N ILE A 68 -3.22 -6.13 -3.44
CA ILE A 68 -3.75 -5.85 -4.79
C ILE A 68 -3.39 -4.44 -5.24
N ILE A 69 -3.53 -3.44 -4.38
CA ILE A 69 -3.15 -2.05 -4.66
C ILE A 69 -1.64 -1.95 -4.95
N GLN A 70 -0.79 -2.61 -4.16
CA GLN A 70 0.66 -2.65 -4.37
C GLN A 70 1.02 -3.32 -5.69
N ALA A 71 0.46 -4.51 -5.96
CA ALA A 71 0.69 -5.22 -7.22
C ALA A 71 0.28 -4.36 -8.42
N LEU A 72 -0.92 -3.77 -8.40
CA LEU A 72 -1.39 -2.88 -9.45
C LEU A 72 -0.46 -1.67 -9.62
N TYR A 73 -0.06 -1.04 -8.52
CA TYR A 73 0.84 0.10 -8.54
C TYR A 73 2.19 -0.22 -9.16
N TYR A 74 2.83 -1.32 -8.76
CA TYR A 74 4.13 -1.70 -9.30
C TYR A 74 4.06 -2.22 -10.74
N ILE A 75 2.97 -2.87 -11.15
CA ILE A 75 2.72 -3.23 -12.56
C ILE A 75 2.60 -1.95 -13.41
N VAL A 76 1.78 -0.98 -12.98
CA VAL A 76 1.63 0.30 -13.68
C VAL A 76 2.95 1.07 -13.72
N SER A 77 3.74 1.01 -12.64
CA SER A 77 5.05 1.64 -12.56
C SER A 77 6.06 1.00 -13.51
N LEU A 78 6.05 -0.33 -13.60
CA LEU A 78 6.86 -1.09 -14.56
C LEU A 78 6.47 -0.76 -15.99
N VAL A 79 5.17 -0.72 -16.31
CA VAL A 79 4.69 -0.30 -17.64
C VAL A 79 5.15 1.13 -17.95
N ASN A 80 5.01 2.07 -17.00
CA ASN A 80 5.48 3.45 -17.17
C ASN A 80 6.98 3.54 -17.44
N ASP A 81 7.81 2.61 -16.96
CA ASP A 81 9.25 2.62 -17.25
C ASP A 81 9.57 2.33 -18.72
N PHE A 82 8.73 1.58 -19.41
CA PHE A 82 8.92 1.24 -20.83
C PHE A 82 8.18 2.17 -21.78
N VAL A 83 6.95 2.58 -21.45
CA VAL A 83 6.08 3.34 -22.37
C VAL A 83 5.75 4.75 -21.88
N GLY A 84 6.10 5.07 -20.64
CA GLY A 84 5.76 6.33 -19.99
C GLY A 84 6.94 7.29 -19.92
N THR A 85 6.96 8.11 -18.88
CA THR A 85 8.08 8.99 -18.57
C THR A 85 8.27 9.08 -17.07
N ASN A 86 9.53 9.25 -16.65
CA ASN A 86 9.92 9.52 -15.28
C ASN A 86 10.62 10.89 -15.15
N GLU A 87 10.46 11.77 -16.16
CA GLU A 87 10.82 13.17 -16.03
C GLU A 87 10.09 13.80 -14.83
N LEU A 88 10.79 14.71 -14.14
CA LEU A 88 10.25 15.37 -12.94
C LEU A 88 9.15 16.37 -13.29
N THR A 89 9.32 17.08 -14.41
CA THR A 89 8.39 18.13 -14.87
C THR A 89 8.04 17.94 -16.36
N PRO A 90 7.34 16.85 -16.72
CA PRO A 90 6.96 16.60 -18.10
C PRO A 90 5.91 17.63 -18.54
N LYS A 91 6.08 18.23 -19.74
CA LYS A 91 5.11 19.22 -20.27
C LYS A 91 3.72 18.61 -20.51
N LYS A 92 3.67 17.34 -20.94
CA LYS A 92 2.44 16.59 -21.20
C LYS A 92 2.59 15.16 -20.66
N PRO A 93 2.32 14.90 -19.37
CA PRO A 93 2.47 13.57 -18.81
C PRO A 93 1.46 12.60 -19.47
N PRO A 94 1.89 11.40 -19.91
CA PRO A 94 1.01 10.38 -20.47
C PRO A 94 0.06 9.83 -19.40
N ALA A 95 -1.02 9.17 -19.84
CA ALA A 95 -2.05 8.65 -18.93
C ALA A 95 -1.49 7.67 -17.89
N VAL A 96 -0.58 6.77 -18.30
CA VAL A 96 0.08 5.81 -17.39
C VAL A 96 0.82 6.51 -16.25
N ARG A 97 1.53 7.62 -16.54
CA ARG A 97 2.23 8.43 -15.54
C ARG A 97 1.26 9.10 -14.59
N ARG A 98 0.16 9.69 -15.10
CA ARG A 98 -0.86 10.33 -14.27
C ARG A 98 -1.53 9.33 -13.34
N PHE A 99 -1.87 8.15 -13.86
CA PHE A 99 -2.50 7.09 -13.09
C PHE A 99 -1.58 6.53 -12.02
N LYS A 100 -0.31 6.28 -12.36
CA LYS A 100 0.75 5.88 -11.41
C LYS A 100 0.86 6.87 -10.25
N ASP A 101 0.93 8.16 -10.56
CA ASP A 101 1.11 9.22 -9.56
C ASP A 101 -0.11 9.37 -8.66
N TRP A 102 -1.30 9.32 -9.27
CA TRP A 102 -2.55 9.32 -8.55
C TRP A 102 -2.64 8.11 -7.60
N LEU A 103 -2.42 6.89 -8.10
CA LEU A 103 -2.55 5.65 -7.32
C LEU A 103 -1.56 5.61 -6.15
N MET A 104 -0.30 6.03 -6.38
CA MET A 104 0.71 6.15 -5.32
C MET A 104 0.25 7.07 -4.20
N ALA A 105 -0.19 8.27 -4.56
CA ALA A 105 -0.54 9.31 -3.62
C ALA A 105 -1.82 8.98 -2.83
N THR A 106 -2.85 8.49 -3.52
CA THR A 106 -4.18 8.35 -2.92
C THR A 106 -4.37 7.05 -2.17
N LEU A 107 -3.74 5.94 -2.60
CA LEU A 107 -3.99 4.62 -2.03
C LEU A 107 -2.69 3.90 -1.65
N ALA A 108 -1.77 3.67 -2.59
CA ALA A 108 -0.66 2.74 -2.36
C ALA A 108 0.25 3.14 -1.20
N PHE A 109 0.63 4.42 -1.09
CA PHE A 109 1.43 4.89 0.04
C PHE A 109 0.68 4.88 1.38
N PRO A 110 -0.44 5.62 1.54
CA PRO A 110 -1.10 5.71 2.85
C PRO A 110 -1.64 4.36 3.34
N VAL A 111 -2.15 3.50 2.46
CA VAL A 111 -2.71 2.20 2.85
C VAL A 111 -1.60 1.23 3.26
N ALA A 112 -0.48 1.14 2.53
CA ALA A 112 0.62 0.26 2.89
C ALA A 112 1.22 0.61 4.26
N ILE A 113 1.47 1.90 4.52
CA ILE A 113 1.99 2.32 5.82
C ILE A 113 0.97 2.06 6.92
N ASN A 114 -0.33 2.32 6.67
CA ASN A 114 -1.37 2.00 7.64
C ASN A 114 -1.44 0.51 7.98
N VAL A 115 -1.49 -0.36 6.96
CA VAL A 115 -1.55 -1.82 7.12
C VAL A 115 -0.34 -2.31 7.89
N GLY A 116 0.88 -1.97 7.45
CA GLY A 116 2.10 -2.45 8.09
C GLY A 116 2.25 -1.95 9.53
N VAL A 117 2.07 -0.65 9.78
CA VAL A 117 2.21 -0.08 11.13
C VAL A 117 1.14 -0.61 12.07
N THR A 118 -0.13 -0.61 11.66
CA THR A 118 -1.22 -1.09 12.51
C THR A 118 -1.06 -2.58 12.82
N PHE A 119 -0.71 -3.39 11.82
CA PHE A 119 -0.49 -4.82 11.99
C PHE A 119 0.63 -5.09 13.00
N TRP A 120 1.84 -4.55 12.77
CA TRP A 120 2.98 -4.83 13.64
C TRP A 120 2.83 -4.23 15.03
N THR A 121 2.12 -3.11 15.17
CA THR A 121 1.79 -2.53 16.48
C THR A 121 0.87 -3.46 17.27
N LEU A 122 -0.24 -3.92 16.66
CA LEU A 122 -1.14 -4.87 17.32
C LEU A 122 -0.42 -6.19 17.61
N TYR A 123 0.38 -6.68 16.66
CA TYR A 123 1.16 -7.91 16.81
C TYR A 123 2.13 -7.84 18.00
N ALA A 124 2.80 -6.70 18.18
CA ALA A 124 3.75 -6.48 19.27
C ALA A 124 3.07 -6.33 20.64
N ILE A 125 1.86 -5.75 20.68
CA ILE A 125 1.06 -5.64 21.91
C ILE A 125 0.53 -7.02 22.30
N ASP A 126 -0.19 -7.66 21.38
CA ASP A 126 -0.69 -9.02 21.50
C ASP A 126 -1.08 -9.53 20.11
N ARG A 127 -0.32 -10.49 19.59
CA ARG A 127 -0.56 -11.10 18.26
C ARG A 127 -1.96 -11.68 18.12
N GLU A 128 -2.61 -12.13 19.19
CA GLU A 128 -3.96 -12.70 19.11
C GLU A 128 -5.01 -11.66 18.67
N LEU A 129 -4.70 -10.36 18.75
CA LEU A 129 -5.59 -9.28 18.31
C LEU A 129 -5.66 -9.12 16.78
N VAL A 130 -4.67 -9.62 16.04
CA VAL A 130 -4.55 -9.40 14.58
C VAL A 130 -4.15 -10.64 13.79
N PHE A 131 -3.31 -11.51 14.35
CA PHE A 131 -2.80 -12.74 13.74
C PHE A 131 -2.63 -13.86 14.78
N PRO A 132 -3.74 -14.52 15.16
CA PRO A 132 -3.78 -15.59 16.16
C PRO A 132 -2.85 -16.78 15.84
N LYS A 133 -2.32 -17.45 16.87
CA LYS A 133 -1.43 -18.64 16.73
C LYS A 133 -2.00 -19.77 15.90
N VAL A 134 -3.32 -19.89 15.89
CA VAL A 134 -4.05 -20.89 15.11
C VAL A 134 -3.77 -20.81 13.59
N LEU A 135 -3.32 -19.64 13.10
CA LEU A 135 -3.02 -19.44 11.70
C LEU A 135 -1.62 -19.88 11.28
N ASP A 136 -0.69 -20.07 12.23
CA ASP A 136 0.71 -20.39 11.93
C ASP A 136 0.89 -21.65 11.03
N PRO A 137 0.08 -22.73 11.16
CA PRO A 137 0.21 -23.91 10.31
C PRO A 137 -0.21 -23.68 8.84
N VAL A 138 -1.09 -22.72 8.58
CA VAL A 138 -1.69 -22.50 7.24
C VAL A 138 -1.21 -21.23 6.55
N PHE A 139 -0.65 -20.30 7.31
CA PHE A 139 -0.24 -18.99 6.83
C PHE A 139 1.28 -18.81 7.02
N PRO A 140 2.09 -19.01 5.97
CA PRO A 140 3.53 -19.06 6.13
C PRO A 140 4.13 -17.68 6.46
N SER A 141 5.18 -17.67 7.27
CA SER A 141 5.85 -16.45 7.74
C SER A 141 6.33 -15.54 6.59
N TRP A 142 6.85 -16.11 5.49
CA TRP A 142 7.30 -15.32 4.34
C TRP A 142 6.13 -14.52 3.73
N LEU A 143 4.95 -15.12 3.64
CA LEU A 143 3.76 -14.45 3.11
C LEU A 143 3.32 -13.34 4.07
N ASN A 144 3.42 -13.58 5.38
CA ASN A 144 3.12 -12.56 6.38
C ASN A 144 4.02 -11.32 6.20
N HIS A 145 5.31 -11.53 5.93
CA HIS A 145 6.22 -10.43 5.61
C HIS A 145 5.92 -9.78 4.26
N VAL A 146 5.57 -10.55 3.22
CA VAL A 146 5.15 -9.98 1.93
C VAL A 146 3.97 -9.02 2.14
N LEU A 147 2.98 -9.43 2.92
CA LEU A 147 1.73 -8.67 3.07
C LEU A 147 1.76 -7.57 4.14
N HIS A 148 2.70 -7.56 5.09
CA HIS A 148 2.72 -6.58 6.19
C HIS A 148 4.04 -5.83 6.37
N THR A 149 5.16 -6.37 5.89
CA THR A 149 6.48 -5.70 5.98
C THR A 149 6.91 -5.16 4.62
N ASN A 150 6.90 -6.01 3.60
CA ASN A 150 7.47 -5.66 2.30
C ASN A 150 6.65 -4.56 1.62
N ILE A 151 5.33 -4.53 1.80
CA ILE A 151 4.49 -3.41 1.35
C ILE A 151 5.05 -2.04 1.82
N VAL A 152 5.49 -1.94 3.08
CA VAL A 152 6.09 -0.73 3.66
C VAL A 152 7.48 -0.49 3.10
N VAL A 153 8.33 -1.53 3.05
CA VAL A 153 9.71 -1.41 2.56
C VAL A 153 9.72 -0.92 1.12
N PHE A 154 8.97 -1.56 0.23
CA PHE A 154 8.93 -1.20 -1.18
C PHE A 154 8.34 0.20 -1.38
N ILE A 155 7.24 0.55 -0.71
CA ILE A 155 6.60 1.86 -0.91
C ILE A 155 7.44 3.03 -0.38
N VAL A 156 8.25 2.79 0.66
CA VAL A 156 9.23 3.76 1.16
C VAL A 156 10.41 3.88 0.20
N LEU A 157 10.96 2.77 -0.29
CA LEU A 157 12.02 2.80 -1.32
C LEU A 157 11.57 3.54 -2.57
N GLU A 158 10.33 3.30 -2.99
CA GLU A 158 9.71 3.98 -4.13
C GLU A 158 9.68 5.50 -3.96
N LEU A 159 9.36 5.99 -2.76
CA LEU A 159 9.36 7.42 -2.44
C LEU A 159 10.73 8.07 -2.67
N PHE A 160 11.83 7.34 -2.39
CA PHE A 160 13.20 7.82 -2.60
C PHE A 160 13.72 7.63 -4.02
N ILE A 161 13.15 6.69 -4.79
CA ILE A 161 13.63 6.32 -6.13
C ILE A 161 12.80 6.99 -7.25
N SER A 162 11.58 7.46 -6.97
CA SER A 162 10.76 8.06 -8.00
C SER A 162 9.83 9.17 -7.51
N TYR A 163 10.05 10.40 -7.98
CA TYR A 163 9.17 11.53 -7.73
C TYR A 163 7.73 11.28 -8.21
N ARG A 164 6.74 11.76 -7.45
CA ARG A 164 5.32 11.68 -7.79
C ARG A 164 4.69 13.06 -7.77
N SER A 165 3.88 13.37 -8.78
CA SER A 165 3.05 14.56 -8.77
C SER A 165 1.75 14.27 -8.01
N TYR A 166 1.66 14.73 -6.77
CA TYR A 166 0.45 14.58 -5.98
C TYR A 166 -0.73 15.33 -6.63
N PRO A 167 -1.96 14.76 -6.59
CA PRO A 167 -3.16 15.47 -7.01
C PRO A 167 -3.49 16.60 -6.02
N LYS A 168 -4.52 17.40 -6.31
CA LYS A 168 -5.07 18.35 -5.33
C LYS A 168 -5.39 17.60 -4.03
N ARG A 169 -4.94 18.13 -2.89
CA ARG A 169 -5.12 17.51 -1.56
C ARG A 169 -6.55 17.07 -1.29
N SER A 170 -7.54 17.93 -1.59
CA SER A 170 -8.95 17.61 -1.40
C SER A 170 -9.39 16.39 -2.21
N HIS A 171 -8.92 16.25 -3.45
CA HIS A 171 -9.20 15.09 -4.30
C HIS A 171 -8.55 13.83 -3.74
N GLY A 172 -7.27 13.91 -3.36
CA GLY A 172 -6.55 12.76 -2.81
C GLY A 172 -7.14 12.26 -1.49
N LEU A 173 -7.44 13.17 -0.57
CA LEU A 173 -8.10 12.87 0.70
C LEU A 173 -9.53 12.36 0.50
N ALA A 174 -10.28 12.87 -0.49
CA ALA A 174 -11.63 12.38 -0.78
C ALA A 174 -11.60 10.93 -1.26
N VAL A 175 -10.70 10.58 -2.18
CA VAL A 175 -10.52 9.20 -2.66
C VAL A 175 -10.15 8.27 -1.49
N LEU A 176 -9.18 8.66 -0.67
CA LEU A 176 -8.74 7.85 0.47
C LEU A 176 -9.85 7.69 1.53
N THR A 177 -10.61 8.75 1.80
CA THR A 177 -11.76 8.70 2.71
C THR A 177 -12.85 7.78 2.19
N ILE A 178 -13.17 7.85 0.89
CA ILE A 178 -14.14 6.95 0.26
C ILE A 178 -13.66 5.50 0.38
N PHE A 179 -12.40 5.21 0.05
CA PHE A 179 -11.83 3.86 0.16
C PHE A 179 -11.92 3.31 1.59
N MET A 180 -11.44 4.08 2.58
CA MET A 180 -11.48 3.67 3.99
C MET A 180 -12.92 3.54 4.52
N GLY A 181 -13.82 4.45 4.13
CA GLY A 181 -15.24 4.40 4.48
C GLY A 181 -15.93 3.17 3.89
N SER A 182 -15.68 2.87 2.61
CA SER A 182 -16.18 1.65 1.96
C SER A 182 -15.65 0.39 2.63
N TYR A 183 -14.38 0.36 3.03
CA TYR A 183 -13.84 -0.76 3.76
C TYR A 183 -14.47 -0.93 5.16
N LEU A 184 -14.72 0.17 5.87
CA LEU A 184 -15.45 0.13 7.14
C LEU A 184 -16.87 -0.41 6.96
N VAL A 185 -17.60 0.03 5.93
CA VAL A 185 -18.92 -0.54 5.60
C VAL A 185 -18.77 -2.03 5.32
N TRP A 186 -17.79 -2.44 4.53
CA TRP A 186 -17.56 -3.83 4.16
C TRP A 186 -17.33 -4.74 5.37
N ILE A 187 -16.49 -4.37 6.33
CA ILE A 187 -16.26 -5.21 7.52
C ILE A 187 -17.52 -5.34 8.41
N HIS A 188 -18.44 -4.38 8.38
CA HIS A 188 -19.72 -4.48 9.08
C HIS A 188 -20.70 -5.38 8.34
N ILE A 189 -20.70 -5.35 7.01
CA ILE A 189 -21.44 -6.31 6.20
C ILE A 189 -20.92 -7.74 6.49
N VAL A 190 -19.59 -7.93 6.54
CA VAL A 190 -18.99 -9.21 6.95
C VAL A 190 -19.52 -9.65 8.31
N LYS A 191 -19.42 -8.78 9.33
CA LYS A 191 -19.92 -9.08 10.69
C LYS A 191 -21.40 -9.46 10.70
N HIS A 192 -22.23 -8.76 9.92
CA HIS A 192 -23.66 -9.03 9.85
C HIS A 192 -23.97 -10.44 9.36
N TYR A 193 -23.29 -10.90 8.30
CA TYR A 193 -23.56 -12.21 7.69
C TYR A 193 -22.78 -13.37 8.32
N SER A 194 -21.58 -13.13 8.87
CA SER A 194 -20.75 -14.17 9.48
C SER A 194 -20.96 -14.31 10.99
N GLY A 195 -21.54 -13.29 11.64
CA GLY A 195 -21.59 -13.18 13.10
C GLY A 195 -20.25 -12.83 13.76
N VAL A 196 -19.16 -12.67 13.00
CA VAL A 196 -17.80 -12.40 13.50
C VAL A 196 -17.10 -11.27 12.72
N TYR A 197 -16.35 -10.43 13.43
CA TYR A 197 -15.57 -9.37 12.82
C TYR A 197 -14.36 -9.96 12.10
N VAL A 198 -13.86 -9.22 11.11
CA VAL A 198 -12.68 -9.61 10.33
C VAL A 198 -11.43 -9.75 11.20
N TYR A 199 -11.30 -8.89 12.22
CA TYR A 199 -10.14 -8.82 13.10
C TYR A 199 -10.54 -9.10 14.55
N PRO A 200 -9.83 -9.98 15.28
CA PRO A 200 -10.12 -10.28 16.69
C PRO A 200 -10.14 -9.05 17.61
N VAL A 201 -9.30 -8.05 17.34
CA VAL A 201 -9.30 -6.77 18.08
C VAL A 201 -10.70 -6.14 18.14
N LEU A 202 -11.52 -6.29 17.09
CA LEU A 202 -12.85 -5.69 17.05
C LEU A 202 -13.86 -6.47 17.92
N GLU A 203 -13.63 -7.75 18.19
CA GLU A 203 -14.48 -8.55 19.09
C GLU A 203 -14.23 -8.23 20.56
N VAL A 204 -12.99 -7.90 20.93
CA VAL A 204 -12.65 -7.58 22.33
C VAL A 204 -13.01 -6.15 22.73
N LEU A 205 -13.06 -5.22 21.77
CA LEU A 205 -13.40 -3.82 22.03
C LEU A 205 -14.91 -3.62 22.23
N GLN A 206 -15.27 -2.92 23.30
CA GLN A 206 -16.64 -2.41 23.50
C GLN A 206 -16.98 -1.37 22.43
N LEU A 207 -18.27 -1.12 22.21
CA LEU A 207 -18.72 -0.21 21.14
C LEU A 207 -18.04 1.18 21.16
N PRO A 208 -17.91 1.89 22.30
CA PRO A 208 -17.21 3.18 22.33
C PRO A 208 -15.73 3.07 21.93
N GLN A 209 -15.04 2.03 22.41
CA GLN A 209 -13.64 1.78 22.09
C GLN A 209 -13.46 1.39 20.63
N ARG A 210 -14.40 0.64 20.06
CA ARG A 210 -14.40 0.26 18.64
C ARG A 210 -14.60 1.48 17.74
N ILE A 211 -15.52 2.39 18.09
CA ILE A 211 -15.70 3.67 17.39
C ILE A 211 -14.41 4.48 17.45
N LEU A 212 -13.80 4.62 18.64
CA LEU A 212 -12.52 5.32 18.79
C LEU A 212 -11.42 4.67 17.95
N PHE A 213 -11.33 3.34 17.94
CA PHE A 213 -10.36 2.60 17.13
C PHE A 213 -10.52 2.91 15.64
N PHE A 214 -11.75 2.90 15.11
CA PHE A 214 -12.00 3.28 13.72
C PHE A 214 -11.62 4.73 13.42
N VAL A 215 -11.98 5.67 14.30
CA VAL A 215 -11.61 7.08 14.14
C VAL A 215 -10.09 7.25 14.10
N VAL A 216 -9.37 6.57 14.99
CA VAL A 216 -7.91 6.63 15.07
C VAL A 216 -7.27 6.03 13.81
N VAL A 217 -7.69 4.84 13.37
CA VAL A 217 -7.10 4.18 12.18
C VAL A 217 -7.39 4.98 10.90
N VAL A 218 -8.61 5.50 10.74
CA VAL A 218 -8.96 6.35 9.59
C VAL A 218 -8.18 7.67 9.65
N GLY A 219 -8.18 8.35 10.80
CA GLY A 219 -7.44 9.60 10.98
C GLY A 219 -5.94 9.43 10.74
N PHE A 220 -5.35 8.34 11.23
CA PHE A 220 -3.97 7.94 10.95
C PHE A 220 -3.75 7.77 9.45
N THR A 221 -4.60 7.01 8.76
CA THR A 221 -4.50 6.80 7.31
C THR A 221 -4.57 8.11 6.52
N LEU A 222 -5.47 9.03 6.88
CA LEU A 222 -5.56 10.35 6.25
C LEU A 222 -4.32 11.21 6.52
N SER A 223 -3.74 11.13 7.72
CA SER A 223 -2.49 11.82 8.03
C SER A 223 -1.31 11.28 7.21
N LEU A 224 -1.31 9.99 6.85
CA LEU A 224 -0.28 9.37 6.02
C LEU A 224 -0.28 9.90 4.58
N TYR A 225 -1.44 10.32 4.05
CA TYR A 225 -1.48 11.04 2.77
C TYR A 225 -0.66 12.33 2.84
N LEU A 226 -0.88 13.13 3.90
CA LEU A 226 -0.17 14.39 4.11
C LEU A 226 1.32 14.17 4.35
N LEU A 227 1.67 13.13 5.11
CA LEU A 227 3.05 12.72 5.34
C LEU A 227 3.73 12.34 4.02
N GLY A 228 3.08 11.50 3.20
CA GLY A 228 3.62 11.10 1.90
C GLY A 228 3.86 12.30 0.98
N GLU A 229 2.90 13.24 0.92
CA GLU A 229 3.06 14.47 0.13
C GLU A 229 4.24 15.31 0.64
N PHE A 230 4.35 15.50 1.96
CA PHE A 230 5.45 16.21 2.59
C PHE A 230 6.80 15.57 2.27
N LEU A 231 6.92 14.25 2.46
CA LEU A 231 8.16 13.51 2.21
C LEU A 231 8.55 13.57 0.73
N ASN A 232 7.61 13.33 -0.19
CA ASN A 232 7.87 13.40 -1.64
C ASN A 232 8.36 14.80 -2.04
N ASN A 233 7.72 15.87 -1.55
CA ASN A 233 8.14 17.23 -1.87
C ASN A 233 9.50 17.59 -1.25
N THR A 234 9.82 17.02 -0.08
CA THR A 234 11.09 17.28 0.62
C THR A 234 12.25 16.55 -0.05
N VAL A 235 12.09 15.26 -0.33
CA VAL A 235 13.13 14.42 -0.96
C VAL A 235 13.51 14.97 -2.33
N TRP A 236 12.54 15.45 -3.11
CA TRP A 236 12.74 15.85 -4.50
C TRP A 236 12.81 17.37 -4.73
N ALA A 237 12.87 18.17 -3.65
CA ALA A 237 12.80 19.64 -3.73
C ALA A 237 13.87 20.24 -4.65
N LYS A 238 15.12 19.75 -4.54
CA LYS A 238 16.27 20.29 -5.27
C LYS A 238 16.18 19.91 -6.76
N GLU A 239 15.89 18.65 -7.04
CA GLU A 239 15.85 18.06 -8.37
C GLU A 239 14.71 18.67 -9.18
N VAL A 240 13.53 18.84 -8.58
CA VAL A 240 12.38 19.50 -9.22
C VAL A 240 12.69 20.97 -9.51
N LYS A 241 13.34 21.69 -8.59
CA LYS A 241 13.75 23.09 -8.81
C LYS A 241 14.75 23.21 -9.96
N LEU A 242 15.70 22.30 -10.06
CA LEU A 242 16.67 22.26 -11.16
C LEU A 242 16.02 21.89 -12.49
N ALA A 243 15.08 20.94 -12.51
CA ALA A 243 14.34 20.56 -13.71
C ALA A 243 13.52 21.72 -14.27
N LYS A 244 12.78 22.45 -13.42
CA LYS A 244 11.99 23.62 -13.82
C LYS A 244 12.84 24.75 -14.42
N ARG A 245 14.07 24.95 -13.93
CA ARG A 245 15.00 25.95 -14.48
C ARG A 245 15.50 25.60 -15.88
N LYS A 246 15.61 24.31 -16.21
CA LYS A 246 16.05 23.85 -17.54
C LYS A 246 14.92 23.84 -18.58
N SER A 247 13.66 23.82 -18.13
CA SER A 247 12.48 23.80 -19.00
C SER A 247 11.96 25.18 -19.40
N ASN A 248 12.42 26.23 -18.71
CA ASN A 248 12.18 27.64 -19.01
C ASN A 248 13.28 28.19 -19.91
#